data_AF-A0A965QK36-F1
#
_entry.id   AF-A0A965QK36-F1
#
_cell.length_a   1.000
_cell.length_b   1.000
_cell.length_c   1.000
_cell.angle_alpha   90.00
_cell.angle_beta   90.00
_cell.angle_gamma   90.00
#
_symmetry.space_group_name_H-M   'P 1'
#
loop_
_entity.id
_entity.type
_entity.pdbx_description
1 polymer ?
#
loop_
_entity_poly.entity_id
_entity_poly.type
_entity_poly.pdbx_seq_one_letter_code
_entity_poly.pdbx_strand_id
1 'polypeptide(L)'
;LSLSEAAESLRLGAPTVAALVTIYPWQSLLDSIQIFAPLLQVLEREGPPMLGPDNELWAYVSCMSHGCGNDRSSGEPDFVIERNASYIRVWPWMAEHHDLRRVLYYSVNNIWRKAKTTNVWEDLWDFSGNGDGTLFYPGRPGEHCLTAHVPVPSLRLKYWRQASFDAEYLLLAKKHNPNCFAGVKEKFGLVVSATHWSRNSPDYDIARDELAECLLAAAESSELVLP
;
A
#
# COMPACT_ATOMS: atom_id res chain seq x y z
N LEU A 1 11.08 -27.95 9.10
CA LEU A 1 9.94 -27.34 9.79
C LEU A 1 8.98 -26.84 8.72
N SER A 2 7.76 -27.35 8.70
CA SER A 2 6.68 -26.77 7.91
C SER A 2 6.35 -25.36 8.40
N LEU A 3 5.64 -24.57 7.59
CA LEU A 3 5.20 -23.24 8.01
C LEU A 3 4.31 -23.30 9.27
N SER A 4 3.43 -24.31 9.36
CA SER A 4 2.58 -24.54 10.53
C SER A 4 3.41 -24.85 11.78
N GLU A 5 4.40 -25.75 11.68
CA GLU A 5 5.28 -26.08 12.81
C GLU A 5 6.09 -24.87 13.29
N ALA A 6 6.57 -24.05 12.35
CA ALA A 6 7.30 -22.82 12.67
C ALA A 6 6.39 -21.77 13.34
N ALA A 7 5.18 -21.60 12.84
CA ALA A 7 4.18 -20.68 13.39
C ALA A 7 3.77 -21.10 14.81
N GLU A 8 3.51 -22.38 15.03
CA GLU A 8 3.16 -22.92 16.34
C GLU A 8 4.32 -22.77 17.33
N SER A 9 5.55 -23.06 16.90
CA SER A 9 6.75 -22.89 17.72
C SER A 9 6.94 -21.42 18.15
N LEU A 10 6.72 -20.48 17.23
CA LEU A 10 6.77 -19.05 17.54
C LEU A 10 5.67 -18.67 18.53
N ARG A 11 4.45 -19.17 18.33
CA ARG A 11 3.31 -18.89 19.20
C ARG A 11 3.53 -19.37 20.63
N LEU A 12 4.15 -20.54 20.79
CA LEU A 12 4.51 -21.10 22.10
C LEU A 12 5.67 -20.35 22.76
N GLY A 13 6.71 -20.02 21.99
CA GLY A 13 7.91 -19.37 22.50
C GLY A 13 7.76 -17.86 22.75
N ALA A 14 6.85 -17.19 22.04
CA ALA A 14 6.66 -15.75 22.08
C ALA A 14 5.18 -15.37 21.84
N PRO A 15 4.25 -15.71 22.74
CA PRO A 15 2.80 -15.54 22.54
C PRO A 15 2.34 -14.08 22.43
N THR A 16 3.18 -13.10 22.74
CA THR A 16 2.88 -11.67 22.61
C THR A 16 3.38 -11.06 21.29
N VAL A 17 4.17 -11.81 20.51
CA VAL A 17 4.72 -11.32 19.25
C VAL A 17 3.78 -11.70 18.11
N ALA A 18 3.31 -10.69 17.38
CA ALA A 18 2.50 -10.93 16.19
C ALA A 18 3.36 -11.51 15.06
N ALA A 19 2.91 -12.62 14.48
CA ALA A 19 3.55 -13.22 13.32
C ALA A 19 2.94 -12.68 12.02
N LEU A 20 3.79 -12.40 11.03
CA LEU A 20 3.39 -11.98 9.69
C LEU A 20 3.87 -12.97 8.65
N VAL A 21 3.00 -13.31 7.69
CA VAL A 21 3.36 -14.08 6.49
C VAL A 21 2.86 -13.38 5.23
N THR A 22 3.60 -13.52 4.12
CA THR A 22 3.24 -12.92 2.83
C THR A 22 2.48 -13.88 1.90
N ILE A 23 1.62 -14.71 2.49
CA ILE A 23 0.82 -15.71 1.77
C ILE A 23 -0.67 -15.46 2.00
N TYR A 24 -1.51 -16.11 1.19
CA TYR A 24 -2.96 -16.09 1.40
C TYR A 24 -3.33 -16.78 2.73
N PRO A 25 -4.35 -16.29 3.46
CA PRO A 25 -4.78 -16.92 4.71
C PRO A 25 -5.24 -18.36 4.51
N TRP A 26 -4.60 -19.29 5.20
CA TRP A 26 -5.02 -20.69 5.25
C TRP A 26 -5.60 -20.99 6.63
N GLN A 27 -6.71 -21.75 6.65
CA GLN A 27 -7.42 -22.08 7.89
C GLN A 27 -6.51 -22.68 8.97
N SER A 28 -5.53 -23.50 8.56
CA SER A 28 -4.56 -24.15 9.46
C SER A 28 -3.54 -23.20 10.10
N LEU A 29 -3.50 -21.92 9.71
CA LEU A 29 -2.56 -20.94 10.21
C LEU A 29 -3.23 -19.83 11.03
N LEU A 30 -4.56 -19.73 11.04
CA LEU A 30 -5.27 -18.60 11.66
C LEU A 30 -5.03 -18.49 13.17
N ASP A 31 -4.82 -19.61 13.86
CA ASP A 31 -4.58 -19.62 15.32
C ASP A 31 -3.13 -19.22 15.68
N SER A 32 -2.20 -19.34 14.73
CA SER A 32 -0.77 -19.12 14.96
C SER A 32 -0.23 -17.85 14.30
N ILE A 33 -0.91 -17.32 13.28
CA ILE A 33 -0.48 -16.16 12.51
C ILE A 33 -1.50 -15.03 12.64
N GLN A 34 -1.06 -13.85 13.07
CA GLN A 34 -1.93 -12.70 13.25
C GLN A 34 -2.06 -11.87 11.97
N ILE A 35 -1.01 -11.79 11.14
CA ILE A 35 -0.99 -10.90 9.99
C ILE A 35 -0.74 -11.69 8.71
N PHE A 36 -1.65 -11.57 7.74
CA PHE A 36 -1.50 -12.13 6.42
C PHE A 36 -1.38 -10.99 5.41
N ALA A 37 -0.31 -11.00 4.61
CA ALA A 37 -0.02 -10.01 3.60
C ALA A 37 0.17 -10.66 2.23
N PRO A 38 -0.87 -11.28 1.62
CA PRO A 38 -0.77 -11.85 0.28
C PRO A 38 -0.45 -10.77 -0.78
N LEU A 39 0.03 -11.24 -1.93
CA LEU A 39 0.04 -10.42 -3.14
C LEU A 39 -1.40 -10.00 -3.48
N LEU A 40 -1.60 -8.74 -3.88
CA LEU A 40 -2.92 -8.22 -4.24
C LEU A 40 -3.60 -9.06 -5.32
N GLN A 41 -2.86 -9.52 -6.32
CA GLN A 41 -3.37 -10.41 -7.38
C GLN A 41 -3.79 -11.80 -6.86
N VAL A 42 -3.16 -12.29 -5.78
CA VAL A 42 -3.53 -13.55 -5.15
C VAL A 42 -4.82 -13.33 -4.36
N LEU A 43 -4.92 -12.23 -3.63
CA LEU A 43 -6.15 -11.85 -2.94
C LEU A 43 -7.33 -11.70 -3.91
N GLU A 44 -7.12 -11.04 -5.06
CA GLU A 44 -8.15 -10.90 -6.11
C GLU A 44 -8.60 -12.27 -6.65
N ARG A 45 -7.66 -13.17 -6.93
CA ARG A 45 -7.96 -14.49 -7.51
C ARG A 45 -8.68 -15.41 -6.53
N GLU A 46 -8.24 -15.45 -5.28
CA GLU A 46 -8.80 -16.34 -4.26
C GLU A 46 -10.07 -15.76 -3.60
N GLY A 47 -10.29 -14.44 -3.71
CA GLY A 47 -11.39 -13.73 -3.08
C GLY A 47 -11.12 -13.31 -1.64
N PRO A 48 -12.12 -12.72 -0.95
CA PRO A 48 -11.97 -12.29 0.44
C PRO A 48 -11.84 -13.52 1.37
N PRO A 49 -10.78 -13.60 2.19
CA PRO A 49 -10.58 -14.72 3.10
C PRO A 49 -11.53 -14.66 4.30
N MET A 50 -11.88 -15.82 4.86
CA MET A 50 -12.49 -15.90 6.19
C MET A 50 -11.40 -15.77 7.25
N LEU A 51 -11.43 -14.67 7.99
CA LEU A 51 -10.47 -14.38 9.05
C LEU A 51 -11.08 -14.52 10.43
N GLY A 52 -10.27 -14.89 11.42
CA GLY A 52 -10.62 -14.82 12.82
C GLY A 52 -10.58 -13.36 13.33
N PRO A 53 -11.16 -13.10 14.52
CA PRO A 53 -11.26 -11.75 15.08
C PRO A 53 -9.91 -11.10 15.39
N ASP A 54 -8.86 -11.91 15.59
CA ASP A 54 -7.51 -11.46 15.92
C ASP A 54 -6.58 -11.39 14.71
N ASN A 55 -7.09 -11.66 13.50
CA ASN A 55 -6.29 -11.65 12.28
C ASN A 55 -6.43 -10.32 11.52
N GLU A 56 -5.34 -9.84 10.95
CA GLU A 56 -5.31 -8.69 10.05
C GLU A 56 -5.01 -9.12 8.61
N LEU A 57 -5.76 -8.56 7.65
CA LEU A 57 -5.45 -8.67 6.23
C LEU A 57 -4.68 -7.44 5.76
N TRP A 58 -3.50 -7.67 5.21
CA TRP A 58 -2.71 -6.66 4.50
C TRP A 58 -2.61 -7.10 3.03
N ALA A 59 -2.09 -6.23 2.17
CA ALA A 59 -1.67 -6.67 0.83
C ALA A 59 -0.37 -6.00 0.42
N TYR A 60 0.33 -6.62 -0.51
CA TYR A 60 1.47 -6.01 -1.19
C TYR A 60 1.45 -6.29 -2.68
N VAL A 61 2.30 -5.59 -3.41
CA VAL A 61 2.62 -5.85 -4.82
C VAL A 61 4.10 -6.15 -4.97
N SER A 62 4.43 -6.84 -6.04
CA SER A 62 5.80 -7.24 -6.38
C SER A 62 6.05 -6.98 -7.87
N CYS A 63 7.17 -7.46 -8.41
CA CYS A 63 7.42 -7.44 -9.85
C CYS A 63 6.30 -8.07 -10.68
N MET A 64 5.45 -8.91 -10.09
CA MET A 64 4.34 -9.52 -10.83
C MET A 64 3.38 -8.47 -11.39
N SER A 65 3.22 -7.31 -10.73
CA SER A 65 2.36 -6.22 -11.22
C SER A 65 2.86 -5.57 -12.53
N HIS A 66 4.18 -5.57 -12.73
CA HIS A 66 4.86 -4.95 -13.87
C HIS A 66 5.62 -5.95 -14.75
N GLY A 67 5.45 -7.25 -14.50
CA GLY A 67 5.98 -8.34 -15.32
C GLY A 67 7.36 -8.85 -14.90
N CYS A 68 7.43 -9.74 -13.90
CA CYS A 68 8.69 -10.39 -13.53
C CYS A 68 9.29 -11.15 -14.73
N GLY A 69 10.57 -10.95 -15.04
CA GLY A 69 11.27 -11.77 -16.02
C GLY A 69 10.81 -11.61 -17.48
N ASN A 70 10.33 -10.41 -17.83
CA ASN A 70 9.76 -10.03 -19.14
C ASN A 70 8.30 -10.45 -19.38
N ASP A 71 7.58 -10.81 -18.31
CA ASP A 71 6.13 -10.94 -18.38
C ASP A 71 5.45 -9.59 -18.70
N ARG A 72 4.17 -9.64 -19.08
CA ARG A 72 3.39 -8.41 -19.28
C ARG A 72 2.97 -7.83 -17.92
N SER A 73 2.87 -6.51 -17.85
CA SER A 73 2.23 -5.86 -16.71
C SER A 73 0.79 -6.33 -16.59
N SER A 74 0.39 -6.72 -15.38
CA SER A 74 -0.91 -7.32 -15.09
C SER A 74 -2.00 -6.29 -14.76
N GLY A 75 -1.63 -5.03 -14.54
CA GLY A 75 -2.57 -3.90 -14.39
C GLY A 75 -2.83 -3.47 -12.95
N GLU A 76 -2.31 -4.20 -11.97
CA GLU A 76 -2.36 -3.82 -10.56
C GLU A 76 -1.58 -2.52 -10.30
N PRO A 77 -1.94 -1.79 -9.23
CA PRO A 77 -1.13 -0.69 -8.72
C PRO A 77 0.29 -1.15 -8.39
N ASP A 78 1.26 -0.26 -8.53
CA ASP A 78 2.66 -0.53 -8.25
C ASP A 78 3.43 0.76 -7.97
N PHE A 79 4.72 0.62 -7.73
CA PHE A 79 5.59 1.72 -7.34
C PHE A 79 6.72 1.94 -8.36
N VAL A 80 6.65 1.43 -9.60
CA VAL A 80 7.73 1.70 -10.57
C VAL A 80 7.67 3.15 -11.06
N ILE A 81 8.81 3.67 -11.51
CA ILE A 81 9.01 5.11 -11.80
C ILE A 81 8.16 5.59 -12.99
N GLU A 82 7.86 4.71 -13.92
CA GLU A 82 7.13 5.00 -15.15
C GLU A 82 5.62 5.16 -14.93
N ARG A 83 5.14 4.90 -13.71
CA ARG A 83 3.74 5.07 -13.40
C ARG A 83 3.38 6.51 -13.09
N ASN A 84 2.15 6.88 -13.42
CA ASN A 84 1.55 8.11 -12.93
C ASN A 84 1.20 7.99 -11.44
N ALA A 85 0.96 9.14 -10.81
CA ALA A 85 0.67 9.24 -9.38
C ALA A 85 -0.51 8.36 -8.93
N SER A 86 -1.50 8.11 -9.80
CA SER A 86 -2.68 7.30 -9.47
C SER A 86 -2.34 5.86 -9.06
N TYR A 87 -1.26 5.24 -9.57
CA TYR A 87 -0.80 3.91 -9.11
C TYR A 87 -0.41 3.89 -7.62
N ILE A 88 -0.09 5.04 -7.05
CA ILE A 88 0.24 5.18 -5.63
C ILE A 88 -0.96 5.72 -4.85
N ARG A 89 -1.70 6.68 -5.42
CA ARG A 89 -2.87 7.30 -4.78
C ARG A 89 -4.08 6.36 -4.66
N VAL A 90 -4.13 5.27 -5.42
CA VAL A 90 -5.23 4.30 -5.37
C VAL A 90 -5.22 3.38 -4.15
N TRP A 91 -4.09 3.23 -3.47
CA TRP A 91 -3.95 2.26 -2.38
C TRP A 91 -4.95 2.39 -1.22
N PRO A 92 -5.33 3.59 -0.74
CA PRO A 92 -6.39 3.75 0.26
C PRO A 92 -7.75 3.23 -0.21
N TRP A 93 -8.07 3.46 -1.49
CA TRP A 93 -9.30 2.98 -2.10
C TRP A 93 -9.28 1.48 -2.36
N MET A 94 -8.10 0.92 -2.72
CA MET A 94 -7.88 -0.53 -2.79
C MET A 94 -8.05 -1.16 -1.40
N ALA A 95 -7.48 -0.55 -0.37
CA ALA A 95 -7.60 -1.02 0.99
C ALA A 95 -9.07 -1.03 1.45
N GLU A 96 -9.82 0.03 1.14
CA GLU A 96 -11.25 0.08 1.43
C GLU A 96 -12.08 -0.93 0.60
N HIS A 97 -11.69 -1.22 -0.66
CA HIS A 97 -12.39 -2.20 -1.49
C HIS A 97 -12.15 -3.64 -1.01
N HIS A 98 -10.94 -3.96 -0.56
CA HIS A 98 -10.54 -5.32 -0.16
C HIS A 98 -10.50 -5.54 1.37
N ASP A 99 -11.02 -4.59 2.16
CA ASP A 99 -10.98 -4.60 3.63
C ASP A 99 -9.56 -4.82 4.20
N LEU A 100 -8.58 -4.14 3.61
CA LEU A 100 -7.18 -4.22 4.05
C LEU A 100 -6.92 -3.30 5.23
N ARG A 101 -6.31 -3.85 6.26
CA ARG A 101 -5.85 -3.11 7.42
C ARG A 101 -4.64 -2.25 7.13
N ARG A 102 -3.71 -2.74 6.29
CA ARG A 102 -2.48 -2.04 5.86
C ARG A 102 -2.01 -2.52 4.49
N VAL A 103 -1.10 -1.73 3.91
CA VAL A 103 -0.35 -2.09 2.70
C VAL A 103 1.11 -2.28 3.08
N LEU A 104 1.70 -3.37 2.61
CA LEU A 104 3.11 -3.68 2.76
C LEU A 104 3.85 -3.33 1.47
N TYR A 105 5.04 -2.76 1.59
CA TYR A 105 5.99 -2.64 0.47
C TYR A 105 7.31 -3.30 0.88
N TYR A 106 7.80 -4.22 0.06
CA TYR A 106 8.83 -5.18 0.48
C TYR A 106 10.20 -4.54 0.80
N SER A 107 10.50 -3.40 0.18
CA SER A 107 11.73 -2.66 0.43
C SER A 107 11.61 -1.22 -0.04
N VAL A 108 12.40 -0.32 0.55
CA VAL A 108 12.43 1.10 0.18
C VAL A 108 13.82 1.58 -0.26
N ASN A 109 14.82 0.71 -0.18
CA ASN A 109 16.22 1.00 -0.48
C ASN A 109 16.94 -0.18 -1.15
N ASN A 110 16.20 -1.12 -1.74
CA ASN A 110 16.76 -2.34 -2.33
C ASN A 110 17.89 -2.06 -3.33
N ILE A 111 17.76 -1.05 -4.18
CA ILE A 111 18.79 -0.74 -5.20
C ILE A 111 20.13 -0.33 -4.60
N TRP A 112 20.19 0.07 -3.32
CA TRP A 112 21.43 0.52 -2.69
C TRP A 112 22.47 -0.60 -2.63
N ARG A 113 22.05 -1.87 -2.69
CA ARG A 113 22.94 -3.03 -2.84
C ARG A 113 23.81 -2.96 -4.11
N LYS A 114 23.34 -2.25 -5.16
CA LYS A 114 24.05 -2.04 -6.43
C LYS A 114 24.87 -0.75 -6.46
N ALA A 115 24.81 0.10 -5.43
CA ALA A 115 25.42 1.44 -5.42
C ALA A 115 26.97 1.45 -5.53
N LYS A 116 27.63 0.29 -5.42
CA LYS A 116 29.07 0.13 -5.66
C LYS A 116 29.43 -0.07 -7.13
N THR A 117 28.49 -0.58 -7.93
CA THR A 117 28.71 -0.98 -9.33
C THR A 117 27.87 -0.18 -10.31
N THR A 118 26.84 0.51 -9.82
CA THR A 118 25.85 1.22 -10.64
C THR A 118 25.57 2.59 -10.01
N ASN A 119 25.48 3.63 -10.84
CA ASN A 119 24.98 4.93 -10.40
C ASN A 119 23.45 4.86 -10.24
N VAL A 120 22.98 4.76 -8.99
CA VAL A 120 21.54 4.61 -8.70
C VAL A 120 20.71 5.86 -9.01
N TRP A 121 21.34 6.97 -9.36
CA TRP A 121 20.64 8.15 -9.88
C TRP A 121 20.35 8.05 -11.39
N GLU A 122 21.03 7.15 -12.10
CA GLU A 122 20.94 6.99 -13.55
C GLU A 122 20.29 5.65 -13.95
N ASP A 123 20.55 4.58 -13.19
CA ASP A 123 20.03 3.25 -13.45
C ASP A 123 19.46 2.63 -12.16
N LEU A 124 18.15 2.37 -12.22
CA LEU A 124 17.35 1.80 -11.14
C LEU A 124 16.67 0.50 -11.59
N TRP A 125 17.11 -0.08 -12.69
CA TRP A 125 16.51 -1.29 -13.23
C TRP A 125 16.79 -2.46 -12.30
N ASP A 126 15.73 -3.00 -11.71
CA ASP A 126 15.77 -4.24 -10.93
C ASP A 126 14.42 -4.94 -11.01
N PHE A 127 14.41 -6.27 -10.91
CA PHE A 127 13.18 -7.05 -10.97
C PHE A 127 12.24 -6.69 -12.14
N SER A 128 12.81 -6.32 -13.30
CA SER A 128 12.08 -5.93 -14.51
C SER A 128 11.25 -4.64 -14.41
N GLY A 129 11.55 -3.77 -13.42
CA GLY A 129 10.93 -2.46 -13.29
C GLY A 129 11.89 -1.39 -12.77
N ASN A 130 11.78 -0.15 -13.25
CA ASN A 130 12.65 0.91 -12.74
C ASN A 130 12.20 1.36 -11.35
N GLY A 131 13.13 1.32 -10.40
CA GLY A 131 12.92 1.81 -9.04
C GLY A 131 12.13 0.86 -8.15
N ASP A 132 11.91 -0.39 -8.57
CA ASP A 132 11.28 -1.39 -7.71
C ASP A 132 12.11 -1.63 -6.43
N GLY A 133 11.42 -1.69 -5.30
CA GLY A 133 12.00 -1.75 -3.96
C GLY A 133 12.77 -0.50 -3.54
N THR A 134 12.63 0.63 -4.25
CA THR A 134 13.43 1.84 -4.00
C THR A 134 12.56 3.09 -3.97
N LEU A 135 12.35 3.65 -2.77
CA LEU A 135 11.64 4.92 -2.55
C LEU A 135 12.56 6.02 -2.00
N PHE A 136 13.76 5.66 -1.53
CA PHE A 136 14.81 6.58 -1.13
C PHE A 136 16.05 6.44 -2.00
N TYR A 137 16.63 7.58 -2.37
CA TYR A 137 17.90 7.68 -3.06
C TYR A 137 19.01 8.04 -2.07
N PRO A 138 20.25 7.58 -2.29
CA PRO A 138 21.36 7.95 -1.42
C PRO A 138 21.81 9.39 -1.73
N GLY A 139 21.59 10.31 -0.80
CA GLY A 139 22.16 11.65 -0.86
C GLY A 139 23.58 11.68 -0.30
N ARG A 140 24.50 12.35 -0.99
CA ARG A 140 25.91 12.48 -0.60
C ARG A 140 26.34 13.96 -0.60
N PRO A 141 27.23 14.37 0.31
CA PRO A 141 27.80 15.72 0.27
C PRO A 141 28.40 16.04 -1.10
N GLY A 142 28.09 17.21 -1.65
CA GLY A 142 28.59 17.66 -2.95
C GLY A 142 27.73 17.24 -4.15
N GLU A 143 26.70 16.40 -3.96
CA GLU A 143 25.71 16.04 -4.99
C GLU A 143 24.39 16.76 -4.71
N HIS A 144 23.68 17.21 -5.75
CA HIS A 144 22.33 17.80 -5.62
C HIS A 144 22.18 18.88 -4.52
N CYS A 145 23.22 19.70 -4.33
CA CYS A 145 23.31 20.73 -3.30
C CYS A 145 23.25 20.20 -1.84
N LEU A 146 23.54 18.92 -1.61
CA LEU A 146 23.57 18.31 -0.29
C LEU A 146 24.89 18.56 0.42
N THR A 147 24.83 18.76 1.74
CA THR A 147 25.99 18.99 2.62
C THR A 147 26.27 17.81 3.56
N ALA A 148 25.38 16.82 3.61
CA ALA A 148 25.45 15.66 4.49
C ALA A 148 24.94 14.40 3.77
N HIS A 149 25.28 13.23 4.32
CA HIS A 149 24.66 11.98 3.90
C HIS A 149 23.22 11.94 4.41
N VAL A 150 22.25 11.97 3.50
CA VAL A 150 20.83 11.98 3.82
C VAL A 150 20.06 11.10 2.83
N PRO A 151 19.02 10.36 3.25
CA PRO A 151 18.13 9.70 2.31
C PRO A 151 17.28 10.74 1.59
N VAL A 152 17.33 10.76 0.26
CA VAL A 152 16.52 11.67 -0.57
C VAL A 152 15.22 10.97 -0.95
N PRO A 153 14.04 11.49 -0.54
CA PRO A 153 12.78 10.85 -0.84
C PRO A 153 12.40 11.02 -2.32
N SER A 154 11.93 9.94 -2.94
CA SER A 154 11.34 9.97 -4.28
C SER A 154 10.03 10.75 -4.31
N LEU A 155 9.63 11.22 -5.49
CA LEU A 155 8.27 11.75 -5.71
C LEU A 155 7.19 10.69 -5.39
N ARG A 156 7.47 9.42 -5.69
CA ARG A 156 6.62 8.28 -5.33
C ARG A 156 6.33 8.20 -3.83
N LEU A 157 7.33 8.44 -2.98
CA LEU A 157 7.14 8.50 -1.53
C LEU A 157 6.31 9.73 -1.10
N LYS A 158 6.38 10.84 -1.83
CA LYS A 158 5.52 12.01 -1.59
C LYS A 158 4.06 11.70 -1.93
N TYR A 159 3.82 11.02 -3.07
CA TYR A 159 2.48 10.52 -3.39
C TYR A 159 1.97 9.49 -2.38
N TRP A 160 2.85 8.62 -1.86
CA TRP A 160 2.49 7.68 -0.81
C TRP A 160 2.06 8.38 0.49
N ARG A 161 2.80 9.43 0.89
CA ARG A 161 2.41 10.28 2.02
C ARG A 161 1.07 10.99 1.78
N GLN A 162 0.81 11.43 0.54
CA GLN A 162 -0.49 12.02 0.21
C GLN A 162 -1.60 10.98 0.27
N ALA A 163 -1.36 9.77 -0.25
CA ALA A 163 -2.28 8.65 -0.15
C ALA A 163 -2.57 8.26 1.31
N SER A 164 -1.58 8.32 2.21
CA SER A 164 -1.85 8.06 3.64
C SER A 164 -2.81 9.08 4.25
N PHE A 165 -2.78 10.34 3.80
CA PHE A 165 -3.78 11.31 4.20
C PHE A 165 -5.15 11.00 3.58
N ASP A 166 -5.22 10.61 2.31
CA ASP A 166 -6.48 10.18 1.69
C ASP A 166 -7.14 9.03 2.49
N ALA A 167 -6.34 8.09 3.03
CA ALA A 167 -6.82 7.02 3.91
C ALA A 167 -7.47 7.54 5.21
N GLU A 168 -6.89 8.58 5.82
CA GLU A 168 -7.48 9.21 7.01
C GLU A 168 -8.84 9.83 6.69
N TYR A 169 -8.96 10.53 5.56
CA TYR A 169 -10.24 11.10 5.10
C TYR A 169 -11.29 10.02 4.85
N LEU A 170 -10.91 8.90 4.20
CA LEU A 170 -11.82 7.77 3.99
C LEU A 170 -12.32 7.19 5.31
N LEU A 171 -11.42 6.94 6.26
CA LEU A 171 -11.78 6.37 7.56
C LEU A 171 -12.67 7.33 8.38
N LEU A 172 -12.34 8.62 8.40
CA LEU A 172 -13.13 9.63 9.09
C LEU A 172 -14.51 9.78 8.44
N ALA A 173 -14.59 9.87 7.12
CA ALA A 173 -15.86 10.01 6.41
C ALA A 173 -16.73 8.77 6.59
N LYS A 174 -16.16 7.57 6.46
CA LYS A 174 -16.88 6.31 6.72
C LYS A 174 -17.44 6.23 8.14
N LYS A 175 -16.72 6.78 9.13
CA LYS A 175 -17.14 6.79 10.54
C LYS A 175 -18.17 7.87 10.86
N HIS A 176 -17.97 9.09 10.38
CA HIS A 176 -18.73 10.27 10.81
C HIS A 176 -19.79 10.73 9.81
N ASN A 177 -19.67 10.36 8.53
CA ASN A 177 -20.65 10.68 7.49
C ASN A 177 -20.73 9.54 6.43
N PRO A 178 -21.28 8.35 6.80
CA PRO A 178 -21.30 7.17 5.92
C PRO A 178 -22.03 7.41 4.59
N ASN A 179 -23.06 8.25 4.60
CA ASN A 179 -23.83 8.58 3.40
C ASN A 179 -23.00 9.37 2.39
N CYS A 180 -22.24 10.36 2.85
CA CYS A 180 -21.32 11.05 1.95
C CYS A 180 -20.22 10.12 1.45
N PHE A 181 -19.60 9.34 2.34
CA PHE A 181 -18.59 8.36 1.93
C PHE A 181 -19.09 7.44 0.81
N ALA A 182 -20.31 6.90 0.95
CA ALA A 182 -20.93 6.08 -0.09
C ALA A 182 -21.14 6.85 -1.41
N GLY A 183 -21.62 8.10 -1.33
CA GLY A 183 -21.84 8.96 -2.49
C GLY A 183 -20.55 9.29 -3.26
N VAL A 184 -19.45 9.63 -2.56
CA VAL A 184 -18.14 9.85 -3.20
C VAL A 184 -17.62 8.56 -3.83
N LYS A 185 -17.71 7.43 -3.11
CA LYS A 185 -17.27 6.12 -3.62
C LYS A 185 -18.02 5.74 -4.90
N GLU A 186 -19.34 5.94 -4.95
CA GLU A 186 -20.17 5.68 -6.12
C GLU A 186 -19.84 6.63 -7.28
N LYS A 187 -19.74 7.94 -7.01
CA LYS A 187 -19.50 8.98 -8.01
C LYS A 187 -18.20 8.78 -8.77
N PHE A 188 -17.10 8.48 -8.07
CA PHE A 188 -15.79 8.37 -8.71
C PHE A 188 -15.45 6.96 -9.15
N GLY A 189 -16.04 5.92 -8.55
CA GLY A 189 -15.81 4.53 -8.96
C GLY A 189 -14.33 4.15 -9.06
N LEU A 190 -13.49 4.69 -8.16
CA LEU A 190 -12.03 4.67 -8.30
C LEU A 190 -11.43 3.27 -8.35
N VAL A 191 -12.09 2.29 -7.73
CA VAL A 191 -11.66 0.89 -7.68
C VAL A 191 -12.86 -0.01 -7.92
N VAL A 192 -12.75 -0.87 -8.94
CA VAL A 192 -13.70 -1.94 -9.26
C VAL A 192 -13.09 -3.31 -8.96
N SER A 193 -11.80 -3.48 -9.21
CA SER A 193 -10.99 -4.65 -8.85
C SER A 193 -9.51 -4.28 -8.77
N ALA A 194 -8.64 -5.21 -8.36
CA ALA A 194 -7.20 -5.01 -8.33
C ALA A 194 -6.61 -4.54 -9.68
N THR A 195 -7.21 -4.91 -10.82
CA THR A 195 -6.73 -4.56 -12.17
C THR A 195 -7.61 -3.54 -12.90
N HIS A 196 -8.81 -3.24 -12.39
CA HIS A 196 -9.72 -2.24 -12.97
C HIS A 196 -10.00 -1.10 -11.98
N TRP A 197 -9.32 0.03 -12.21
CA TRP A 197 -9.34 1.19 -11.33
C TRP A 197 -8.98 2.48 -12.11
N SER A 198 -9.36 3.65 -11.59
CA SER A 198 -9.18 4.93 -12.30
C SER A 198 -7.70 5.31 -12.42
N ARG A 199 -7.23 5.49 -13.66
CA ARG A 199 -5.86 5.98 -13.90
C ARG A 199 -5.76 7.49 -13.90
N ASN A 200 -6.87 8.21 -13.72
CA ASN A 200 -6.92 9.66 -13.80
C ASN A 200 -6.50 10.29 -12.45
N SER A 201 -5.25 10.76 -12.36
CA SER A 201 -4.70 11.30 -11.10
C SER A 201 -5.53 12.43 -10.46
N PRO A 202 -6.12 13.39 -11.21
CA PRO A 202 -6.99 14.41 -10.64
C PRO A 202 -8.18 13.89 -9.84
N ASP A 203 -8.75 12.72 -10.20
CA ASP A 203 -9.93 12.19 -9.51
C ASP A 203 -9.66 11.95 -8.02
N TYR A 204 -8.43 11.58 -7.65
CA TYR A 204 -8.05 11.33 -6.25
C TYR A 204 -8.02 12.60 -5.41
N ASP A 205 -7.61 13.73 -6.01
CA ASP A 205 -7.61 15.01 -5.32
C ASP A 205 -9.04 15.53 -5.15
N ILE A 206 -9.86 15.47 -6.21
CA ILE A 206 -11.26 15.89 -6.15
C ILE A 206 -12.04 15.02 -5.14
N ALA A 207 -11.84 13.70 -5.16
CA ALA A 207 -12.51 12.79 -4.22
C ALA A 207 -12.12 13.08 -2.76
N ARG A 208 -10.84 13.36 -2.49
CA ARG A 208 -10.40 13.78 -1.15
C ARG A 208 -11.05 15.09 -0.73
N ASP A 209 -11.08 16.08 -1.61
CA ASP A 209 -11.62 17.39 -1.31
C ASP A 209 -13.15 17.30 -1.04
N GLU A 210 -13.88 16.47 -1.78
CA GLU A 210 -15.31 16.19 -1.49
C GLU A 210 -15.51 15.47 -0.14
N LEU A 211 -14.65 14.52 0.22
CA LEU A 211 -14.68 13.91 1.57
C LEU A 211 -14.40 14.95 2.65
N ALA A 212 -13.50 15.91 2.40
CA ALA A 212 -13.19 16.99 3.31
C ALA A 212 -14.40 17.89 3.57
N GLU A 213 -15.08 18.33 2.52
CA GLU A 213 -16.29 19.14 2.62
C GLU A 213 -17.38 18.43 3.42
N CYS A 214 -17.55 17.13 3.20
CA CYS A 214 -18.51 16.33 3.97
C CYS A 214 -18.18 16.21 5.45
N LEU A 215 -16.89 16.14 5.80
CA LEU A 215 -16.44 16.09 7.18
C LEU A 215 -16.64 17.44 7.87
N LEU A 216 -16.38 18.55 7.18
CA LEU A 216 -16.64 19.89 7.69
C LEU A 216 -18.14 20.09 7.95
N ALA A 217 -19.00 19.72 7.00
CA ALA A 217 -20.45 19.82 7.18
C ALA A 217 -20.97 18.94 8.35
N ALA A 218 -20.40 17.74 8.53
CA ALA A 218 -20.70 16.89 9.68
C ALA A 218 -20.24 17.52 11.01
N ALA A 219 -19.09 18.20 11.01
CA ALA A 219 -18.54 18.89 12.18
C ALA A 219 -19.25 20.20 12.54
N GLU A 220 -19.95 20.82 11.59
CA GLU A 220 -20.79 21.99 11.85
C GLU A 220 -22.19 21.59 12.36
N SER A 221 -22.67 20.40 11.96
CA SER A 221 -24.00 19.90 12.35
C SER A 221 -24.00 19.06 13.64
N SER A 222 -22.83 18.60 14.08
CA SER A 222 -22.61 17.95 15.37
C SER A 222 -21.43 18.63 16.04
N GLU A 223 -21.45 18.88 17.36
CA GLU A 223 -20.27 19.33 18.11
C GLU A 223 -19.16 18.26 18.03
N LEU A 224 -18.47 18.20 16.89
CA LEU A 224 -17.51 17.17 16.58
C LEU A 224 -16.21 17.56 17.27
N VAL A 225 -16.08 17.11 18.53
CA VAL A 225 -14.82 17.17 19.25
C VAL A 225 -13.85 16.23 18.53
N LEU A 226 -13.01 16.81 17.68
CA LEU A 226 -11.84 16.13 17.16
C LEU A 226 -10.94 15.73 18.34
N PRO A 227 -10.46 14.47 18.42
CA PRO A 227 -9.57 14.04 19.48
C PRO A 227 -8.21 14.75 19.44
#